data_AF-A0A4Q6BHG7-F1
#
_entry.id   AF-A0A4Q6BHG7-F1
#
_cell.length_a   1.000
_cell.length_b   1.000
_cell.length_c   1.000
_cell.angle_alpha   90.00
_cell.angle_beta   90.00
_cell.angle_gamma   90.00
#
_symmetry.space_group_name_H-M   'P 1'
#
loop_
_entity.id
_entity.type
_entity.pdbx_description
1 polymer ?
#
loop_
_entity_poly.entity_id
_entity_poly.type
_entity_poly.pdbx_seq_one_letter_code
_entity_poly.pdbx_strand_id
1 'polypeptide(L)'
;MTVHVQALHFDADKKLVEYITKKLQKLTQYHDRIIKVDVILNLDNVKHTIKDKIAEIRVHVPRADFFVKSTSKSFEASFEEAFDALVQQIKKKKERLAA
;
A
#
# COMPACT_ATOMS: atom_id res chain seq x y z
N MET A 1 -2.92 -13.84 -5.95
CA MET A 1 -2.36 -12.51 -5.64
C MET A 1 -0.87 -12.65 -5.42
N THR A 2 -0.07 -11.98 -6.23
CA THR A 2 1.39 -11.86 -6.04
C THR A 2 1.69 -10.58 -5.29
N VAL A 3 2.46 -10.64 -4.19
CA VAL A 3 2.83 -9.48 -3.37
C VAL A 3 4.31 -9.20 -3.56
N HIS A 4 4.64 -7.97 -3.90
CA HIS A 4 6.01 -7.46 -3.94
C HIS A 4 6.14 -6.31 -2.96
N VAL A 5 7.18 -6.35 -2.12
CA VAL A 5 7.52 -5.28 -1.20
C VAL A 5 8.93 -4.82 -1.53
N GLN A 6 9.09 -3.54 -1.82
CA GLN A 6 10.36 -2.91 -2.15
C GLN A 6 10.62 -1.76 -1.19
N ALA A 7 11.84 -1.69 -0.66
CA ALA A 7 12.32 -0.57 0.15
C ALA A 7 13.32 0.25 -0.68
N LEU A 8 13.16 1.57 -0.68
CA LEU A 8 14.01 2.52 -1.40
C LEU A 8 14.69 3.44 -0.39
N HIS A 9 16.02 3.57 -0.50
CA HIS A 9 16.86 4.40 0.38
C HIS A 9 16.94 3.95 1.85
N PHE A 10 16.40 2.78 2.19
CA PHE A 10 16.55 2.14 3.50
C PHE A 10 16.38 0.62 3.41
N ASP A 11 16.85 -0.09 4.43
CA ASP A 11 16.60 -1.51 4.60
C ASP A 11 15.34 -1.73 5.45
N ALA A 12 14.33 -2.37 4.87
CA ALA A 12 13.12 -2.72 5.60
C ALA A 12 13.37 -3.92 6.51
N ASP A 13 13.13 -3.74 7.81
CA ASP A 13 13.18 -4.82 8.78
C ASP A 13 12.18 -5.94 8.44
N LYS A 14 12.58 -7.19 8.74
CA LYS A 14 11.72 -8.37 8.51
C LYS A 14 10.34 -8.23 9.15
N LYS A 15 10.26 -7.65 10.35
CA LYS A 15 9.00 -7.40 11.07
C LYS A 15 8.06 -6.48 10.29
N LEU A 16 8.60 -5.43 9.66
CA LEU A 16 7.82 -4.48 8.88
C LEU A 16 7.28 -5.14 7.61
N VAL A 17 8.14 -5.89 6.91
CA VAL A 17 7.73 -6.63 5.70
C VAL A 17 6.66 -7.67 6.03
N GLU A 18 6.81 -8.40 7.14
CA GLU A 18 5.85 -9.39 7.59
C GLU A 18 4.51 -8.75 8.00
N TYR A 19 4.56 -7.62 8.70
CA TYR A 19 3.38 -6.82 9.06
C TYR A 19 2.61 -6.38 7.80
N ILE A 20 3.30 -5.78 6.83
CA ILE A 20 2.73 -5.34 5.55
C ILE A 20 2.12 -6.52 4.82
N THR A 21 2.87 -7.61 4.65
CA THR A 21 2.41 -8.81 3.93
C THR A 21 1.14 -9.39 4.57
N LYS A 22 1.10 -9.51 5.90
CA LYS A 22 -0.06 -10.00 6.64
C LYS A 22 -1.27 -9.09 6.49
N LYS A 23 -1.08 -7.77 6.45
CA LYS A 23 -2.15 -6.79 6.19
C LYS A 23 -2.66 -6.88 4.76
N LEU A 24 -1.78 -6.98 3.77
CA LEU A 24 -2.15 -7.12 2.35
C LEU A 24 -2.92 -8.41 2.08
N GLN A 25 -2.67 -9.49 2.82
CA GLN A 25 -3.50 -10.70 2.75
C GLN A 25 -4.97 -10.44 3.12
N LYS A 26 -5.28 -9.43 3.93
CA LYS A 26 -6.68 -9.04 4.18
C LYS A 26 -7.30 -8.31 2.99
N LEU A 27 -6.50 -7.72 2.11
CA LEU A 27 -6.99 -6.99 0.94
C LEU A 27 -7.80 -7.89 -0.01
N THR A 28 -7.44 -9.17 -0.12
CA THR A 28 -8.18 -10.14 -0.94
C THR A 28 -9.61 -10.37 -0.45
N GLN A 29 -9.92 -10.07 0.81
CA GLN A 29 -11.29 -10.15 1.34
C GLN A 29 -12.19 -9.04 0.78
N TYR A 30 -11.61 -7.91 0.37
CA TYR A 30 -12.37 -6.80 -0.20
C TYR A 30 -12.50 -6.90 -1.72
N HIS A 31 -11.60 -7.60 -2.40
CA HIS A 31 -11.64 -7.75 -3.85
C HIS A 31 -11.01 -9.08 -4.31
N ASP A 32 -11.84 -9.97 -4.85
CA ASP A 32 -11.45 -11.34 -5.21
C ASP A 32 -10.56 -11.40 -6.46
N ARG A 33 -10.59 -10.35 -7.30
CA ARG A 33 -9.85 -10.29 -8.56
C ARG A 33 -8.54 -9.52 -8.45
N ILE A 34 -7.83 -9.60 -7.33
CA ILE A 34 -6.49 -8.97 -7.21
C ILE A 34 -5.44 -9.89 -7.83
N ILE A 35 -4.78 -9.38 -8.87
CA ILE A 35 -3.72 -10.10 -9.59
C ILE A 35 -2.40 -9.90 -8.87
N LYS A 36 -2.00 -8.64 -8.69
CA LYS A 36 -0.70 -8.24 -8.16
C LYS A 36 -0.85 -7.05 -7.21
N VAL A 37 -0.03 -7.02 -6.17
CA VAL A 37 0.14 -5.88 -5.28
C VAL A 37 1.62 -5.54 -5.20
N ASP A 38 1.97 -4.32 -5.54
CA ASP A 38 3.32 -3.77 -5.38
C ASP A 38 3.28 -2.71 -4.28
N VAL A 39 4.09 -2.91 -3.23
CA VAL A 39 4.30 -1.94 -2.16
C VAL A 39 5.70 -1.38 -2.26
N ILE A 40 5.80 -0.06 -2.31
CA ILE A 40 7.06 0.66 -2.32
C ILE A 40 7.11 1.50 -1.06
N LEU A 41 8.10 1.23 -0.23
CA LEU A 41 8.43 2.03 0.94
C LEU A 41 9.60 2.93 0.56
N ASN A 42 9.45 4.23 0.76
CA ASN A 42 10.49 5.19 0.45
C ASN A 42 10.78 6.05 1.68
N LEU A 43 12.07 6.25 1.97
CA LEU A 43 12.53 7.15 3.01
C LEU A 43 12.97 8.45 2.33
N ASP A 44 12.09 9.46 2.34
CA ASP A 44 12.42 10.75 1.77
C ASP A 44 13.25 11.56 2.76
N ASN A 45 14.36 12.09 2.25
CA ASN A 45 15.35 12.84 3.00
C ASN A 45 15.34 14.27 2.47
N VAL A 46 14.14 14.86 2.40
CA VAL A 46 13.99 16.28 2.05
C VAL A 46 14.69 17.08 3.15
N LYS A 47 15.41 18.13 2.76
CA LYS A 47 16.39 18.93 3.53
C LYS A 47 15.98 19.46 4.93
N HIS A 48 14.80 19.13 5.45
CA HIS A 48 14.37 19.42 6.81
C HIS A 48 14.51 18.17 7.69
N THR A 49 14.86 18.38 8.95
CA THR A 49 15.27 17.38 9.98
C THR A 49 14.32 16.18 10.21
N ILE A 50 13.17 16.12 9.55
CA ILE A 50 12.17 15.05 9.65
C ILE A 50 12.25 14.19 8.39
N LYS A 51 12.65 12.93 8.56
CA LYS A 51 12.60 11.93 7.49
C LYS A 51 11.15 11.51 7.26
N ASP A 52 10.61 11.87 6.11
CA ASP A 52 9.27 11.48 5.72
C ASP A 52 9.29 10.04 5.24
N LYS A 53 8.45 9.21 5.86
CA LYS A 53 8.29 7.83 5.46
C LYS A 53 7.09 7.77 4.54
N ILE A 54 7.33 7.28 3.35
CA ILE A 54 6.35 7.23 2.27
C ILE A 54 6.01 5.77 2.05
N ALA A 55 4.71 5.46 2.01
CA ALA A 55 4.20 4.16 1.59
C ALA A 55 3.34 4.33 0.34
N GLU A 56 3.74 3.64 -0.72
CA GLU A 56 3.02 3.56 -1.98
C GLU A 56 2.49 2.15 -2.16
N ILE A 57 1.20 2.02 -2.48
CA ILE A 57 0.57 0.72 -2.72
C ILE A 57 -0.09 0.77 -4.09
N ARG A 58 0.30 -0.15 -4.97
CA ARG A 58 -0.28 -0.38 -6.29
C ARG A 58 -0.97 -1.73 -6.31
N VAL A 59 -2.23 -1.76 -6.72
CA VAL A 59 -3.01 -2.98 -6.85
C VAL A 59 -3.47 -3.11 -8.28
N HIS A 60 -3.06 -4.20 -8.92
CA HIS A 60 -3.48 -4.55 -10.26
C HIS A 60 -4.68 -5.51 -10.20
N VAL A 61 -5.78 -5.09 -10.82
CA VAL A 61 -6.98 -5.92 -11.01
C VAL A 61 -7.29 -6.02 -12.51
N PRO A 62 -8.09 -6.99 -12.97
CA PRO A 62 -8.51 -7.04 -14.35
C PRO A 62 -9.22 -5.75 -14.74
N ARG A 63 -8.72 -5.09 -15.81
CA ARG A 63 -9.30 -3.87 -16.41
C ARG A 63 -9.17 -2.59 -15.59
N ALA A 64 -8.47 -2.59 -14.46
CA ALA A 64 -8.24 -1.38 -13.69
C ALA A 64 -7.03 -1.53 -12.75
N ASP A 65 -6.42 -0.41 -12.42
CA ASP A 65 -5.35 -0.33 -11.44
C ASP A 65 -5.74 0.66 -10.34
N PHE A 66 -5.38 0.32 -9.11
CA PHE A 66 -5.52 1.23 -7.97
C PHE A 66 -4.14 1.64 -7.49
N PHE A 67 -4.00 2.92 -7.19
CA PHE A 67 -2.78 3.49 -6.64
C PHE A 67 -3.10 4.43 -5.50
N VAL A 68 -2.36 4.27 -4.42
CA VAL A 68 -2.39 5.16 -3.26
C VAL A 68 -0.97 5.44 -2.80
N LYS A 69 -0.79 6.64 -2.27
CA LYS A 69 0.45 7.11 -1.67
C LYS A 69 0.10 7.88 -0.41
N SER A 70 0.77 7.55 0.69
CA SER A 70 0.66 8.27 1.95
C SER A 70 2.04 8.53 2.55
N THR A 71 2.14 9.61 3.32
CA THR A 71 3.38 10.07 3.92
C THR A 71 3.15 10.38 5.39
N SER A 72 3.98 9.81 6.28
CA SER A 72 3.85 9.99 7.72
C SER A 72 5.21 9.85 8.42
N LYS A 73 5.21 9.97 9.76
CA LYS A 73 6.43 9.87 10.59
C LYS A 73 6.90 8.42 10.84
N SER A 74 6.05 7.42 10.61
CA SER A 74 6.36 5.98 10.73
C SER A 74 5.88 5.22 9.49
N PHE A 75 6.58 4.15 9.11
CA PHE A 75 6.19 3.34 7.96
C PHE A 75 4.88 2.62 8.23
N GLU A 76 4.64 2.21 9.47
CA GLU A 76 3.37 1.60 9.87
C GLU A 76 2.21 2.58 9.68
N ALA A 77 2.36 3.85 10.09
CA ALA A 77 1.29 4.84 9.92
C ALA A 77 1.04 5.15 8.44
N SER A 78 2.09 5.34 7.65
CA SER A 78 1.95 5.62 6.21
C SER A 78 1.31 4.46 5.48
N PHE A 79 1.71 3.23 5.83
CA PHE A 79 1.10 2.05 5.26
C PHE A 79 -0.37 1.89 5.69
N GLU A 80 -0.70 2.16 6.95
CA GLU A 80 -2.08 2.09 7.46
C GLU A 80 -2.99 3.09 6.73
N GLU A 81 -2.55 4.34 6.63
CA GLU A 81 -3.27 5.40 5.92
C GLU A 81 -3.45 5.06 4.43
N ALA A 82 -2.40 4.56 3.77
CA ALA A 82 -2.48 4.14 2.37
C ALA A 82 -3.43 2.95 2.22
N PHE A 83 -3.35 1.96 3.10
CA PHE A 83 -4.20 0.77 3.07
C PHE A 83 -5.69 1.13 3.23
N ASP A 84 -6.03 1.99 4.17
CA ASP A 84 -7.41 2.42 4.38
C ASP A 84 -7.95 3.21 3.19
N ALA A 85 -7.16 4.14 2.64
CA ALA A 85 -7.51 4.88 1.43
C ALA A 85 -7.75 3.95 0.24
N LEU A 86 -6.92 2.91 0.09
CA LEU A 86 -7.06 1.90 -0.97
C LEU A 86 -8.34 1.08 -0.80
N VAL A 87 -8.64 0.63 0.41
CA VAL A 87 -9.88 -0.11 0.71
C VAL A 87 -11.10 0.75 0.37
N GLN A 88 -11.09 2.04 0.71
CA GLN A 88 -12.17 2.97 0.34
C GLN A 88 -12.29 3.13 -1.18
N GLN A 89 -11.18 3.28 -1.91
CA GLN A 89 -11.22 3.35 -3.38
C GLN A 89 -11.79 2.07 -4.01
N ILE A 90 -11.38 0.91 -3.54
CA ILE A 90 -11.86 -0.39 -4.03
C ILE A 90 -13.36 -0.53 -3.78
N LYS A 91 -13.84 -0.20 -2.58
CA LYS A 91 -15.27 -0.25 -2.23
C LYS A 91 -16.09 0.68 -3.14
N LYS A 92 -15.67 1.94 -3.28
CA LYS A 92 -16.34 2.93 -4.13
C LYS A 92 -16.40 2.51 -5.59
N LYS A 93 -15.34 1.86 -6.10
CA LYS A 93 -15.31 1.34 -7.47
C LYS A 93 -16.25 0.13 -7.64
N LYS A 94 -16.29 -0.77 -6.66
CA LYS A 94 -17.24 -1.90 -6.64
C LYS A 94 -18.69 -1.41 -6.64
N GLU A 95 -19.02 -0.45 -5.78
CA GLU A 95 -20.36 0.15 -5.72
C GLU A 95 -20.76 0.78 -7.06
N ARG A 96 -19.86 1.54 -7.70
CA ARG A 96 -20.13 2.15 -9.01
C ARG A 96 -20.29 1.13 -10.15
N LEU A 97 -19.68 -0.03 -10.07
CA LEU A 97 -19.82 -1.10 -11.08
C LEU A 97 -21.07 -1.95 -10.86
N ALA A 98 -21.64 -1.92 -9.65
CA ALA A 98 -22.86 -2.63 -9.29
C ALA A 98 -24.14 -1.79 -9.53
N ALA A 99 -23.99 -0.49 -9.77
CA ALA A 99 -25.06 0.44 -10.15
C ALA A 99 -25.14 0.59 -11.67
#